data_AF-A0A8D5FR09-F1
#
_entry.id   AF-A0A8D5FR09-F1
#
_cell.length_a   1.000
_cell.length_b   1.000
_cell.length_c   1.000
_cell.angle_alpha   90.00
_cell.angle_beta   90.00
_cell.angle_gamma   90.00
#
_symmetry.space_group_name_H-M   'P 1'
#
loop_
_entity.id
_entity.type
_entity.pdbx_description
1 polymer ?
#
loop_
_entity_poly.entity_id
_entity_poly.type
_entity_poly.pdbx_seq_one_letter_code
_entity_poly.pdbx_strand_id
1 'polypeptide(L)'
;MPFIFYGLLAKVSIGGLFLGGLLPGLMLASFYIIYIGIRCKIQPHMGPSIPADQKFSIKEKVQALLNIWPFVVLVIMVLGAIWGGIATPSEAAAFGATGAFIINMIYGKLTWKVLRDSLDTTVKLTGMGLWILIGANVYLNVFNSLGCQELVTTLVLSMPGEVTVSC
;
A
#
# COMPACT_ATOMS: atom_id res chain seq x y z
N MET A 1 0.25 3.06 4.16
CA MET A 1 -0.03 3.48 5.55
C MET A 1 0.51 2.46 6.56
N PRO A 2 0.16 1.16 6.54
CA PRO A 2 0.67 0.18 7.52
C PRO A 2 2.20 0.06 7.56
N PHE A 3 2.87 0.10 6.41
CA PHE A 3 4.34 0.07 6.33
C PHE A 3 5.03 1.26 7.01
N ILE A 4 4.39 2.43 7.03
CA ILE A 4 4.96 3.60 7.70
C ILE A 4 4.92 3.39 9.22
N PHE A 5 3.78 2.93 9.75
CA PHE A 5 3.64 2.63 11.18
C PHE A 5 4.57 1.52 11.64
N TYR A 6 4.65 0.43 10.86
CA TYR A 6 5.57 -0.66 11.16
C TYR A 6 7.03 -0.19 11.10
N GLY A 7 7.42 0.58 10.08
CA GLY A 7 8.77 1.15 9.98
C GLY A 7 9.14 2.05 11.16
N LEU A 8 8.20 2.87 11.63
CA LEU A 8 8.38 3.73 12.80
C LEU A 8 8.55 2.92 14.10
N LEU A 9 7.71 1.91 14.32
CA LEU A 9 7.75 1.09 15.55
C LEU A 9 8.96 0.14 15.58
N ALA A 10 9.24 -0.53 14.46
CA ALA A 10 10.32 -1.50 14.34
C ALA A 10 11.69 -0.87 14.00
N LYS A 11 11.75 0.47 13.82
CA LYS A 11 12.95 1.23 13.43
C LYS A 11 13.65 0.69 12.17
N VAL A 12 12.87 0.18 11.22
CA VAL A 12 13.38 -0.32 9.94
C VAL A 12 13.15 0.70 8.82
N SER A 13 13.96 0.63 7.76
CA SER A 13 13.84 1.52 6.62
C SER A 13 12.49 1.37 5.92
N ILE A 14 11.71 2.46 5.90
CA ILE A 14 10.41 2.54 5.21
C ILE A 14 10.58 2.30 3.71
N GLY A 15 11.64 2.84 3.10
CA GLY A 15 11.94 2.62 1.68
C GLY A 15 12.20 1.14 1.36
N GLY A 16 12.89 0.43 2.26
CA GLY A 16 13.10 -1.01 2.17
C GLY A 16 11.80 -1.81 2.27
N LEU A 17 10.88 -1.41 3.16
CA LEU A 17 9.54 -2.02 3.26
C LEU A 17 8.71 -1.83 1.98
N PHE A 18 8.77 -0.64 1.36
CA PHE A 18 8.10 -0.41 0.08
C PHE A 18 8.68 -1.25 -1.06
N LEU A 19 10.01 -1.41 -1.11
CA LEU A 19 10.67 -2.28 -2.08
C LEU A 19 10.31 -3.76 -1.85
N GLY A 20 10.37 -4.21 -0.59
CA GLY A 20 9.99 -5.58 -0.21
C GLY A 20 8.51 -5.88 -0.46
N GLY A 21 7.65 -4.86 -0.42
CA GLY A 21 6.23 -4.97 -0.75
C GLY A 21 5.92 -5.09 -2.25
N LEU A 22 6.88 -4.79 -3.14
CA LEU A 22 6.67 -4.82 -4.58
C LEU A 22 6.41 -6.25 -5.09
N LEU A 23 7.26 -7.20 -4.68
CA LEU A 23 7.14 -8.60 -5.07
C LEU A 23 5.79 -9.22 -4.66
N PRO A 24 5.35 -9.16 -3.38
CA PRO A 24 4.04 -9.68 -3.00
C PRO A 24 2.89 -8.90 -3.64
N GLY A 25 3.05 -7.59 -3.90
CA GLY A 25 2.05 -6.80 -4.63
C GLY A 25 1.83 -7.29 -6.06
N LEU A 26 2.91 -7.53 -6.80
CA LEU A 26 2.84 -8.08 -8.16
C LEU A 26 2.32 -9.53 -8.18
N MET A 27 2.73 -10.33 -7.18
CA MET A 27 2.26 -11.71 -7.03
C MET A 27 0.74 -11.74 -6.78
N LEU A 28 0.24 -10.89 -5.88
CA LEU A 28 -1.19 -10.77 -5.57
C LEU A 28 -1.99 -10.23 -6.77
N ALA A 29 -1.48 -9.22 -7.47
CA ALA A 29 -2.11 -8.70 -8.69
C ALA A 29 -2.25 -9.79 -9.75
N SER A 30 -1.20 -10.59 -9.96
CA SER A 30 -1.20 -11.72 -10.90
C SER A 30 -2.22 -12.78 -10.49
N PHE A 31 -2.27 -13.13 -9.21
CA PHE A 31 -3.25 -14.07 -8.67
C PHE A 31 -4.69 -13.56 -8.85
N TYR A 32 -4.96 -12.27 -8.64
CA TYR A 32 -6.28 -11.72 -8.90
C TYR A 32 -6.65 -11.74 -10.37
N ILE A 33 -5.74 -11.39 -11.28
CA ILE A 33 -6.01 -11.45 -12.73
C ILE A 33 -6.36 -12.88 -13.15
N ILE A 34 -5.57 -13.85 -12.69
CA ILE A 34 -5.80 -15.27 -12.98
C ILE A 34 -7.13 -15.73 -12.38
N TYR A 35 -7.38 -15.42 -11.11
CA TYR A 35 -8.60 -15.80 -10.40
C TYR A 35 -9.85 -15.23 -11.08
N ILE A 36 -9.86 -13.93 -11.38
CA ILE A 36 -10.96 -13.26 -12.07
C ILE A 36 -11.16 -13.87 -13.46
N GLY A 37 -10.08 -14.09 -14.21
CA GLY A 37 -10.14 -14.72 -15.53
C GLY A 37 -10.74 -16.12 -15.50
N ILE A 38 -10.33 -16.96 -14.56
CA ILE A 38 -10.87 -18.31 -14.37
C ILE A 38 -12.33 -18.25 -13.94
N ARG A 39 -12.68 -17.40 -12.95
CA ARG A 39 -14.05 -17.28 -12.43
C ARG A 39 -15.02 -16.73 -13.47
N CYS A 40 -14.62 -15.75 -14.27
CA CYS A 40 -15.43 -15.25 -15.39
C CYS A 40 -15.61 -16.30 -16.49
N LYS A 41 -14.64 -17.22 -16.68
CA LYS A 41 -14.77 -18.34 -17.63
C LYS A 41 -15.71 -19.44 -17.12
N ILE A 42 -15.63 -19.79 -15.84
CA ILE A 42 -16.46 -20.83 -15.21
C ILE A 42 -17.90 -20.33 -14.98
N GLN A 43 -18.05 -19.05 -14.64
CA GLN A 43 -19.34 -18.45 -14.31
C GLN A 43 -19.52 -17.12 -15.06
N PRO A 44 -19.88 -17.20 -16.37
CA PRO A 44 -19.99 -16.02 -17.26
C PRO A 44 -20.99 -14.97 -16.80
N HIS A 45 -21.95 -15.32 -15.93
CA HIS A 45 -22.91 -14.36 -15.37
C HIS A 45 -22.25 -13.28 -14.48
N MET A 46 -21.06 -13.53 -13.92
CA MET A 46 -20.32 -12.57 -13.08
C MET A 46 -19.53 -11.54 -13.92
N GLY A 47 -19.36 -11.80 -15.22
CA GLY A 47 -18.69 -10.92 -16.16
C GLY A 47 -19.32 -11.08 -17.54
N PRO A 48 -20.60 -10.69 -17.71
CA PRO A 48 -21.29 -10.86 -18.97
C PRO A 48 -20.56 -10.12 -20.08
N SER A 49 -20.41 -10.76 -21.23
CA SER A 49 -19.81 -10.16 -22.41
C SER A 49 -20.55 -8.87 -22.76
N ILE A 50 -19.81 -7.77 -22.93
CA ILE A 50 -20.35 -6.49 -23.40
C ILE A 50 -21.15 -6.76 -24.69
N PRO A 51 -22.40 -6.28 -24.79
CA PRO A 51 -23.27 -6.58 -25.94
C PRO A 51 -22.62 -6.07 -27.25
N ALA A 52 -22.94 -6.74 -28.35
CA ALA A 52 -22.15 -6.65 -29.60
C ALA A 52 -22.14 -5.26 -30.25
N ASP A 53 -23.05 -4.38 -29.83
CA ASP A 53 -23.27 -2.98 -30.15
C ASP A 53 -22.31 -2.00 -29.44
N GLN A 54 -21.59 -2.45 -28.39
CA GLN A 54 -20.56 -1.67 -27.67
C GLN A 54 -19.19 -2.36 -27.66
N LYS A 55 -18.88 -3.14 -28.71
CA LYS A 55 -17.54 -3.73 -28.86
C LYS A 55 -16.50 -2.62 -29.05
N PHE A 56 -15.86 -2.24 -27.95
CA PHE A 56 -14.74 -1.28 -27.99
C PHE A 56 -13.69 -1.74 -29.00
N SER A 57 -13.36 -0.86 -29.94
CA SER A 57 -12.30 -1.06 -30.91
C SER A 57 -10.97 -1.26 -30.18
N ILE A 58 -10.03 -2.03 -30.76
CA ILE A 58 -8.68 -2.17 -30.20
C ILE A 58 -8.04 -0.78 -29.95
N LYS A 59 -8.37 0.21 -30.79
CA LYS A 59 -7.96 1.61 -30.60
C LYS A 59 -8.50 2.24 -29.31
N GLU A 60 -9.77 2.02 -28.97
CA GLU A 60 -10.38 2.56 -27.74
C GLU A 60 -9.85 1.85 -26.50
N LYS A 61 -9.56 0.54 -26.58
CA LYS A 61 -8.89 -0.21 -25.50
C LYS A 61 -7.48 0.33 -25.24
N VAL A 62 -6.72 0.59 -26.29
CA VAL A 62 -5.37 1.18 -26.19
C VAL A 62 -5.45 2.63 -25.66
N GLN A 63 -6.44 3.40 -26.10
CA GLN A 63 -6.64 4.78 -25.62
C GLN A 63 -7.07 4.84 -24.15
N ALA A 64 -7.86 3.88 -23.68
CA ALA A 64 -8.18 3.73 -22.26
C ALA A 64 -6.95 3.33 -21.42
N LEU A 65 -6.09 2.45 -21.94
CA LEU A 65 -4.80 2.14 -21.32
C LEU A 65 -3.89 3.37 -21.25
N LEU A 66 -3.84 4.16 -22.33
CA LEU A 66 -3.06 5.40 -22.37
C LEU A 66 -3.60 6.46 -21.40
N ASN A 67 -4.90 6.48 -21.09
CA ASN A 67 -5.44 7.38 -20.06
C ASN A 67 -4.94 7.06 -18.63
N ILE A 68 -4.36 5.89 -18.39
CA ILE A 68 -3.78 5.50 -17.08
C ILE A 68 -2.33 6.00 -16.93
N TRP A 69 -1.71 6.49 -18.01
CA TRP A 69 -0.33 6.98 -18.00
C TRP A 69 -0.01 7.99 -16.87
N PRO A 70 -0.89 8.95 -16.48
CA PRO A 70 -0.55 9.93 -15.44
C PRO A 70 -0.35 9.26 -14.07
N PHE A 71 -1.10 8.19 -13.82
CA PHE A 71 -1.00 7.42 -12.58
C PHE A 71 0.32 6.63 -12.52
N VAL A 72 0.72 6.01 -13.63
CA VAL A 72 2.00 5.28 -13.73
C VAL A 72 3.18 6.22 -13.53
N VAL A 73 3.14 7.41 -14.14
CA VAL A 73 4.18 8.44 -13.94
C VAL A 73 4.28 8.87 -12.49
N LEU A 74 3.14 9.07 -11.82
CA LEU A 74 3.10 9.40 -10.38
C LEU A 74 3.77 8.30 -9.54
N VAL A 75 3.45 7.03 -9.81
CA VAL A 75 4.03 5.90 -9.07
C VAL A 75 5.53 5.81 -9.28
N ILE A 76 6.00 5.92 -10.52
CA ILE A 76 7.44 5.88 -10.85
C ILE A 76 8.17 7.08 -10.23
N MET A 77 7.57 8.27 -10.27
CA MET A 77 8.13 9.48 -9.65
C MET A 77 8.31 9.29 -8.14
N VAL A 78 7.28 8.81 -7.44
CA VAL A 78 7.32 8.62 -5.98
C VAL A 78 8.28 7.50 -5.59
N LEU A 79 8.20 6.33 -6.23
CA LEU A 79 9.10 5.21 -5.94
C LEU A 79 10.55 5.54 -6.31
N GLY A 80 10.76 6.20 -7.44
CA GLY A 80 12.07 6.66 -7.90
C GLY A 80 12.71 7.66 -6.93
N ALA A 81 11.91 8.61 -6.40
CA ALA A 81 12.40 9.57 -5.41
C ALA A 81 12.80 8.92 -4.08
N ILE A 82 12.06 7.88 -3.65
CA ILE A 82 12.37 7.13 -2.42
C ILE A 82 13.63 6.28 -2.59
N TRP A 83 13.74 5.53 -3.70
CA TRP A 83 14.89 4.65 -3.94
C TRP A 83 16.16 5.42 -4.29
N GLY A 84 16.03 6.55 -4.99
CA GLY A 84 17.14 7.45 -5.26
C GLY A 84 17.70 8.15 -4.03
N GLY A 85 17.05 8.01 -2.86
CA GLY A 85 17.46 8.68 -1.61
C GLY A 85 17.31 10.20 -1.66
N ILE A 86 16.63 10.73 -2.68
CA ILE A 86 16.47 12.17 -2.92
C ILE A 86 15.43 12.73 -1.96
N ALA A 87 14.40 11.95 -1.63
CA ALA A 87 13.28 12.38 -0.78
C ALA A 87 12.93 11.32 0.26
N THR A 88 12.60 11.78 1.47
CA THR A 88 11.99 10.94 2.50
C THR A 88 10.60 10.48 2.06
N PRO A 89 10.07 9.35 2.60
CA PRO A 89 8.72 8.88 2.26
C PRO A 89 7.63 9.93 2.50
N SER A 90 7.81 10.81 3.48
CA SER A 90 6.91 11.91 3.78
C SER A 90 6.94 13.00 2.71
N GLU A 91 8.13 13.38 2.24
CA GLU A 91 8.29 14.33 1.13
C GLU A 91 7.77 13.75 -0.18
N ALA A 92 8.07 12.47 -0.46
CA ALA A 92 7.57 11.77 -1.63
C ALA A 92 6.03 11.69 -1.65
N ALA A 93 5.38 11.54 -0.48
CA ALA A 93 3.93 11.60 -0.37
C ALA A 93 3.36 13.00 -0.69
N ALA A 94 4.05 14.08 -0.30
CA ALA A 94 3.65 15.44 -0.64
C ALA A 94 3.73 15.72 -2.15
N PHE A 95 4.79 15.25 -2.82
CA PHE A 95 4.89 15.30 -4.28
C PHE A 95 3.81 14.46 -4.96
N GLY A 96 3.48 13.28 -4.40
CA GLY A 96 2.39 12.44 -4.90
C GLY A 96 1.02 13.11 -4.79
N ALA A 97 0.70 13.73 -3.65
CA ALA A 97 -0.55 14.45 -3.44
C ALA A 97 -0.66 15.68 -4.35
N THR A 98 0.43 16.44 -4.50
CA THR A 98 0.50 17.59 -5.40
C THR A 98 0.33 17.17 -6.86
N GLY A 99 0.97 16.08 -7.29
CA GLY A 99 0.79 15.54 -8.63
C GLY A 99 -0.65 15.07 -8.88
N ALA A 100 -1.28 14.40 -7.91
CA ALA A 100 -2.68 13.99 -8.02
C ALA A 100 -3.65 15.19 -8.08
N PHE A 101 -3.33 16.27 -7.37
CA PHE A 101 -4.09 17.53 -7.42
C PHE A 101 -3.98 18.19 -8.80
N ILE A 102 -2.75 18.29 -9.34
CA ILE A 102 -2.49 18.84 -10.68
C ILE A 102 -3.18 18.02 -11.76
N ILE A 103 -3.13 16.68 -11.69
CA ILE A 103 -3.84 15.81 -12.63
C ILE A 103 -5.35 16.08 -12.57
N ASN A 104 -5.96 16.12 -11.39
CA ASN A 104 -7.40 16.42 -11.28
C ASN A 104 -7.78 17.81 -11.81
N MET A 105 -6.88 18.78 -11.65
CA MET A 105 -7.04 20.13 -12.20
C MET A 105 -6.99 20.11 -13.74
N ILE A 106 -6.03 19.41 -14.35
CA ILE A 106 -5.92 19.27 -15.81
C ILE A 106 -7.14 18.54 -16.41
N TYR A 107 -7.65 17.51 -15.73
CA TYR A 107 -8.84 16.78 -16.17
C TYR A 107 -10.16 17.51 -15.86
N GLY A 108 -10.12 18.68 -15.22
CA GLY A 108 -11.32 19.48 -14.91
C GLY A 108 -12.31 18.81 -13.95
N LYS A 109 -11.88 17.77 -13.23
CA LYS A 109 -12.74 17.01 -12.29
C LYS A 109 -12.66 17.53 -10.85
N LEU A 110 -11.91 18.61 -10.63
CA LEU A 110 -11.73 19.21 -9.32
C LEU A 110 -13.04 19.90 -8.88
N THR A 111 -13.77 19.25 -7.98
CA THR A 111 -14.95 19.80 -7.31
C THR A 111 -14.72 19.90 -5.81
N TRP A 112 -15.36 20.89 -5.17
CA TRP A 112 -15.28 21.07 -3.72
C TRP A 112 -15.69 19.80 -2.94
N LYS A 113 -16.64 19.04 -3.48
CA LYS A 113 -17.05 17.74 -2.94
C LYS A 113 -15.92 16.72 -2.97
N VAL A 114 -15.26 16.51 -4.12
CA VAL A 114 -14.15 15.56 -4.26
C VAL A 114 -12.98 15.92 -3.34
N LEU A 115 -12.67 17.22 -3.21
CA LEU A 115 -11.64 17.69 -2.30
C LEU A 115 -11.99 17.37 -0.84
N ARG A 116 -13.22 17.69 -0.40
CA ARG A 116 -13.68 17.43 0.96
C ARG A 116 -13.76 15.93 1.27
N ASP A 117 -14.26 15.13 0.34
CA ASP A 117 -14.36 13.67 0.48
C ASP A 117 -12.97 13.03 0.57
N SER A 118 -12.01 13.52 -0.21
CA SER A 118 -10.62 13.06 -0.16
C SER A 118 -9.96 13.39 1.18
N LEU A 119 -10.11 14.64 1.66
CA LEU A 119 -9.58 15.06 2.95
C LEU A 119 -10.21 14.30 4.12
N ASP A 120 -11.52 14.10 4.11
CA ASP A 120 -12.23 13.33 5.15
C ASP A 120 -11.73 11.88 5.19
N THR A 121 -11.56 11.25 4.02
CA THR A 121 -10.99 9.90 3.92
C THR A 121 -9.55 9.87 4.43
N THR A 122 -8.72 10.85 4.06
CA THR A 122 -7.34 10.95 4.55
C THR A 122 -7.29 11.10 6.06
N VAL A 123 -8.07 12.02 6.64
CA VAL A 123 -8.11 12.27 8.09
C VAL A 123 -8.58 11.03 8.85
N LYS A 124 -9.62 10.34 8.36
CA LYS A 124 -10.12 9.09 8.95
C LYS A 124 -9.05 8.01 8.97
N LEU A 125 -8.39 7.78 7.84
CA LEU A 125 -7.32 6.78 7.76
C LEU A 125 -6.17 7.15 8.71
N THR A 126 -5.69 8.39 8.70
CA THR A 126 -4.60 8.82 9.61
C THR A 126 -5.01 8.72 11.07
N GLY A 127 -6.26 9.08 11.41
CA GLY A 127 -6.79 9.01 12.78
C GLY A 127 -6.88 7.58 13.29
N MET A 128 -7.36 6.64 12.47
CA MET A 128 -7.35 5.22 12.80
C MET A 128 -5.92 4.70 13.07
N GLY A 129 -4.94 5.14 12.28
CA GLY A 129 -3.54 4.76 12.48
C GLY A 129 -2.91 5.31 13.75
N LEU A 130 -3.16 6.59 14.07
CA LEU A 130 -2.69 7.20 15.31
C LEU A 130 -3.28 6.50 16.53
N TRP A 131 -4.56 6.13 16.50
CA TRP A 131 -5.18 5.33 17.55
C TRP A 131 -4.50 3.97 17.74
N ILE A 132 -4.18 3.28 16.64
CA ILE A 132 -3.41 2.02 16.70
C ILE A 132 -2.03 2.23 17.30
N LEU A 133 -1.33 3.32 16.96
CA LEU A 133 -0.03 3.65 17.55
C LEU A 133 -0.09 3.87 19.06
N ILE A 134 -1.10 4.61 19.53
CA ILE A 134 -1.26 4.87 20.96
C ILE A 134 -1.49 3.54 21.70
N GLY A 135 -2.40 2.70 21.19
CA GLY A 135 -2.66 1.37 21.76
C GLY A 135 -1.42 0.48 21.75
N ALA A 136 -0.68 0.45 20.64
CA ALA A 136 0.56 -0.31 20.53
C ALA A 136 1.63 0.17 21.51
N ASN A 137 1.82 1.48 21.66
CA ASN A 137 2.82 2.03 22.60
C ASN A 137 2.45 1.77 24.06
N VAL A 138 1.18 1.92 24.43
CA VAL A 138 0.71 1.60 25.80
C VAL A 138 0.93 0.12 26.09
N TYR A 139 0.54 -0.75 25.15
CA TYR A 139 0.78 -2.19 25.27
C TYR A 139 2.27 -2.52 25.42
N LEU A 140 3.13 -1.98 24.55
CA LEU A 140 4.58 -2.21 24.59
C LEU A 140 5.19 -1.75 25.93
N ASN A 141 4.79 -0.59 26.45
CA ASN A 141 5.30 -0.11 27.74
C ASN A 141 4.88 -1.01 28.91
N VAL A 142 3.61 -1.43 28.94
CA VAL A 142 3.12 -2.34 29.99
C VAL A 142 3.79 -3.72 29.87
N PHE A 143 3.89 -4.24 28.64
CA PHE A 143 4.53 -5.53 28.37
C PHE A 143 6.00 -5.56 28.78
N ASN A 144 6.74 -4.47 28.51
CA ASN A 144 8.13 -4.33 28.91
C ASN A 144 8.27 -4.14 30.43
N SER A 145 7.38 -3.37 31.05
CA SER A 145 7.40 -3.12 32.51
C SER A 145 7.10 -4.38 33.34
N LEU A 146 6.29 -5.30 32.80
CA LEU A 146 5.99 -6.58 33.44
C LEU A 146 7.11 -7.62 33.27
N GLY A 147 8.22 -7.30 32.59
CA GLY A 147 9.30 -8.24 32.32
C GLY A 147 8.92 -9.37 31.35
N CYS A 148 7.77 -9.27 30.67
CA CYS A 148 7.31 -10.31 29.75
C CYS A 148 8.24 -10.49 28.55
N GLN A 149 9.02 -9.47 28.20
CA GLN A 149 10.04 -9.56 27.15
C GLN A 149 11.14 -10.57 27.50
N GLU A 150 11.55 -10.63 28.77
CA GLU A 150 12.52 -11.63 29.26
C GLU A 150 11.89 -13.01 29.31
N LEU A 151 10.66 -13.12 29.82
CA LEU A 151 9.92 -14.40 29.86
C LEU A 151 9.74 -15.02 28.48
N VAL A 152 9.37 -14.23 27.47
CA VAL A 152 9.24 -14.72 26.08
C VAL A 152 10.60 -15.13 25.54
N THR A 153 11.67 -14.40 25.84
CA THR A 153 13.02 -14.74 25.39
C THR A 153 13.49 -16.05 26.01
N THR A 154 13.30 -16.25 27.33
CA THR A 154 13.64 -17.50 28.01
C THR A 154 12.78 -18.67 27.52
N LEU A 155 11.49 -18.46 27.25
CA LEU A 155 10.62 -19.49 26.68
C LEU A 155 11.05 -19.90 25.27
N VAL A 156 11.40 -18.93 24.41
CA VAL A 156 11.90 -19.21 23.05
C VAL A 156 13.24 -19.94 23.11
N LEU A 157 14.15 -19.55 24.01
CA LEU A 157 15.43 -20.24 24.23
C LEU A 157 15.26 -21.63 24.88
N SER A 158 14.14 -21.89 25.55
CA SER A 158 13.80 -23.19 26.13
C SER A 158 13.11 -24.15 25.15
N MET A 159 12.63 -23.66 24.00
CA MET A 159 12.11 -24.53 22.94
C MET A 159 13.28 -25.29 22.29
N PRO A 160 13.19 -26.62 22.13
CA PRO A 160 14.23 -27.41 21.48
C PRO A 160 14.19 -27.17 19.97
N GLY A 161 14.80 -26.07 19.54
CA GLY A 161 15.13 -25.75 18.16
C GLY A 161 16.56 -25.24 18.15
N GLU A 162 17.45 -25.98 17.50
CA GLU A 162 18.90 -25.77 17.48
C GLU A 162 19.32 -24.32 17.27
N VAL A 163 19.83 -23.67 18.32
CA VAL A 163 20.90 -22.68 18.19
C VAL A 163 21.91 -22.96 19.30
N THR A 164 22.87 -23.83 19.00
CA THR A 164 24.15 -23.87 19.70
C THR A 164 24.85 -22.54 19.49
N VAL A 165 24.58 -21.59 20.37
CA VAL A 165 25.45 -20.43 20.58
C VAL A 165 26.73 -20.98 21.24
N SER A 166 27.71 -21.35 20.41
CA SER A 166 29.06 -21.61 20.89
C SER A 166 29.71 -20.26 21.23
N CYS A 167 30.04 -20.10 22.51
CA CYS A 167 31.09 -19.21 22.98
C CYS A 167 32.45 -19.58 22.36
#